data_AF-A0A2K3M675-F1
#
_entry.id   AF-A0A2K3M675-F1
#
_cell.length_a   1.000
_cell.length_b   1.000
_cell.length_c   1.000
_cell.angle_alpha   90.00
_cell.angle_beta   90.00
_cell.angle_gamma   90.00
#
_symmetry.space_group_name_H-M   'P 1'
#
loop_
_entity.id
_entity.type
_entity.pdbx_description
1 polymer ?
#
loop_
_entity_poly.entity_id
_entity_poly.type
_entity_poly.pdbx_seq_one_letter_code
_entity_poly.pdbx_strand_id
1 'polypeptide(L)'
;MLILQESCTDTTGSFVIYAPVDIVAMNVVLNGGDPDYVALLPSGFAILPDGGVGGENGNGGSLLTVAFQILVDSVPTAKLSLGSVATVNNLIACTVERIKASLSGEVA
;
A
#
# COMPACT_ATOMS: atom_id res chain seq x y z
N MET A 1 -12.81 6.38 -10.05
CA MET A 1 -11.57 6.37 -9.25
C MET A 1 -10.45 5.95 -10.16
N LEU A 2 -9.43 6.80 -10.31
CA LEU A 2 -8.19 6.44 -10.99
C LEU A 2 -7.23 5.89 -9.93
N ILE A 3 -6.36 4.94 -10.30
CA ILE A 3 -5.29 4.47 -9.42
C ILE A 3 -3.97 4.73 -10.14
N LEU A 4 -3.09 5.50 -9.51
CA LEU A 4 -1.69 5.57 -9.91
C LEU A 4 -0.98 4.42 -9.23
N GLN A 5 -0.36 3.54 -10.00
CA GLN A 5 0.30 2.35 -9.47
C GLN A 5 1.68 2.20 -10.10
N GLU A 6 2.65 1.89 -9.25
CA GLU A 6 3.97 1.46 -9.63
C GLU A 6 4.28 0.13 -8.93
N SER A 7 4.89 -0.78 -9.66
CA SER A 7 5.36 -2.06 -9.13
C SER A 7 6.70 -2.40 -9.72
N CYS A 8 7.62 -2.86 -8.89
CA CYS A 8 8.90 -3.36 -9.36
C CYS A 8 9.30 -4.63 -8.59
N THR A 9 10.13 -5.43 -9.24
CA THR A 9 10.77 -6.60 -8.66
C THR A 9 12.23 -6.59 -9.07
N ASP A 10 13.12 -6.71 -8.09
CA ASP A 10 14.55 -6.91 -8.30
C ASP A 10 15.10 -7.94 -7.30
N THR A 11 16.43 -8.08 -7.24
CA THR A 11 17.11 -9.04 -6.36
C THR A 11 16.97 -8.73 -4.86
N THR A 12 16.58 -7.51 -4.51
CA THR A 12 16.40 -7.04 -3.12
C THR A 12 14.97 -7.20 -2.64
N GLY A 13 13.99 -7.26 -3.54
CA GLY A 13 12.59 -7.47 -3.17
C GLY A 13 11.62 -7.16 -4.30
N SER A 14 10.33 -7.19 -3.96
CA SER A 14 9.23 -6.78 -4.83
C SER A 14 8.33 -5.80 -4.10
N PHE A 15 7.77 -4.82 -4.79
CA PHE A 15 6.79 -3.92 -4.21
C PHE A 15 5.65 -3.60 -5.16
N VAL A 16 4.53 -3.21 -4.57
CA VAL A 16 3.41 -2.56 -5.26
C VAL A 16 3.04 -1.33 -4.43
N ILE A 17 3.23 -0.15 -5.00
CA ILE A 17 2.83 1.13 -4.40
C ILE A 17 1.76 1.74 -5.29
N TYR A 18 0.70 2.24 -4.67
CA TYR A 18 -0.42 2.84 -5.38
C TYR A 18 -1.03 4.01 -4.62
N ALA A 19 -1.68 4.91 -5.33
CA ALA A 19 -2.47 5.99 -4.74
C ALA A 19 -3.81 6.08 -5.49
N PRO A 20 -4.96 6.01 -4.79
CA PRO A 20 -6.24 6.34 -5.38
C PRO A 20 -6.31 7.85 -5.63
N VAL A 21 -6.81 8.23 -6.80
CA VAL A 21 -6.90 9.62 -7.25
C VAL A 21 -8.28 9.92 -7.78
N ASP A 22 -8.79 11.10 -7.44
CA ASP A 22 -10.02 11.61 -8.04
C ASP A 22 -9.79 12.01 -9.50
N ILE A 23 -10.59 11.45 -10.41
CA ILE A 23 -10.41 11.64 -11.85
C ILE A 23 -10.72 13.09 -12.28
N VAL A 24 -11.63 13.77 -11.57
CA VAL A 24 -11.99 15.15 -11.88
C VAL A 24 -10.84 16.08 -11.49
N ALA A 25 -10.30 15.90 -10.28
CA ALA A 25 -9.11 16.62 -9.83
C ALA A 25 -7.92 16.37 -10.77
N MET A 26 -7.66 15.12 -11.15
CA MET A 26 -6.58 14.78 -12.09
C MET A 26 -6.77 15.45 -13.46
N ASN A 27 -8.00 15.49 -13.99
CA ASN A 27 -8.28 16.15 -15.25
C ASN A 27 -8.02 17.67 -15.18
N VAL A 28 -8.33 18.32 -14.06
CA VAL A 28 -8.01 19.75 -13.86
C VAL A 28 -6.50 19.97 -13.94
N VAL A 29 -5.71 19.15 -13.26
CA VAL A 29 -4.24 19.24 -13.28
C VAL A 29 -3.67 18.99 -14.68
N LEU A 30 -4.16 17.97 -15.39
CA LEU A 30 -3.72 17.66 -16.75
C LEU A 30 -4.02 18.78 -17.77
N ASN A 31 -5.01 19.62 -17.48
CA ASN A 31 -5.34 20.80 -18.29
C ASN A 31 -4.61 22.08 -17.82
N GLY A 32 -3.59 21.95 -16.97
CA GLY A 32 -2.78 23.08 -16.48
C GLY A 32 -3.35 23.80 -15.25
N GLY A 33 -4.29 23.18 -14.53
CA GLY A 33 -4.78 23.65 -13.25
C GLY A 33 -3.79 23.42 -12.10
N ASP A 34 -4.20 23.81 -10.90
CA ASP A 34 -3.38 23.72 -9.68
C ASP A 34 -3.25 22.27 -9.18
N PRO A 35 -2.02 21.73 -9.03
CA PRO A 35 -1.79 20.36 -8.55
C PRO A 35 -2.19 20.13 -7.08
N ASP A 36 -2.31 21.17 -6.25
CA ASP A 36 -2.61 21.02 -4.82
C ASP A 36 -4.04 20.49 -4.57
N TYR A 37 -4.92 20.51 -5.58
CA TYR A 37 -6.25 19.90 -5.51
C TYR A 37 -6.24 18.37 -5.51
N VAL A 38 -5.12 17.74 -5.85
CA VAL A 38 -5.02 16.29 -5.94
C VAL A 38 -4.44 15.72 -4.64
N ALA A 39 -5.32 15.17 -3.81
CA ALA A 39 -4.89 14.40 -2.63
C ALA A 39 -4.29 13.05 -3.07
N LEU A 40 -2.96 12.93 -2.99
CA LEU A 40 -2.25 11.66 -3.20
C LEU A 40 -1.98 11.00 -1.85
N LEU A 41 -2.64 9.86 -1.61
CA LEU A 41 -2.49 9.06 -0.39
C LEU A 41 -1.84 7.72 -0.74
N PRO A 42 -0.49 7.66 -0.83
CA PRO A 42 0.21 6.45 -1.20
C PRO A 42 -0.02 5.33 -0.18
N SER A 43 -0.26 4.14 -0.69
CA SER A 43 -0.44 2.90 0.05
C SER A 43 0.21 1.77 -0.73
N GLY A 44 0.53 0.66 -0.07
CA GLY A 44 1.16 -0.44 -0.77
C GLY A 44 1.85 -1.42 0.16
N PHE A 45 2.64 -2.28 -0.45
CA PHE A 45 3.41 -3.28 0.26
C PHE A 45 4.74 -3.59 -0.44
N ALA A 46 5.70 -4.07 0.34
CA ALA A 46 6.97 -4.60 -0.11
C ALA A 46 7.18 -6.00 0.47
N ILE A 47 7.71 -6.90 -0.35
CA ILE A 47 8.07 -8.28 -0.02
C ILE A 47 9.59 -8.38 -0.20
N LEU A 48 10.29 -8.60 0.90
CA LEU A 48 11.74 -8.77 0.93
C LEU A 48 12.09 -10.21 1.31
N PRO A 49 13.19 -10.77 0.80
CA PRO A 49 13.65 -12.09 1.24
C PRO A 49 14.05 -12.07 2.72
N ASP A 50 13.65 -13.09 3.47
CA ASP A 50 14.04 -13.29 4.87
C ASP A 50 15.31 -14.19 4.91
N GLY A 51 16.49 -13.57 4.85
CA GLY A 51 17.79 -14.24 4.96
C GLY A 51 18.71 -14.07 3.74
N GLY A 52 20.01 -13.90 3.99
CA GLY A 52 20.99 -13.25 3.11
C GLY A 52 21.20 -13.86 1.72
N VAL A 53 21.53 -12.98 0.76
CA VAL A 53 22.11 -13.31 -0.55
C VAL A 53 23.23 -14.35 -0.40
N GLY A 54 22.92 -15.62 -0.69
CA GLY A 54 23.91 -16.72 -0.70
C GLY A 54 23.82 -17.79 0.41
N GLY A 55 22.73 -17.88 1.19
CA GLY A 55 22.57 -18.92 2.22
C GLY A 55 22.03 -20.26 1.69
N GLU A 56 22.86 -21.30 1.72
CA GLU A 56 22.67 -22.66 1.17
C GLU A 56 21.64 -23.54 1.91
N ASN A 57 20.78 -22.97 2.77
CA ASN A 57 19.75 -23.73 3.49
C ASN A 57 18.36 -23.20 3.11
N GLY A 58 17.64 -23.95 2.28
CA GLY A 58 16.33 -23.64 1.69
C GLY A 58 15.15 -23.52 2.66
N ASN A 59 15.31 -22.75 3.73
CA ASN A 59 14.29 -22.49 4.76
C ASN A 59 14.05 -20.98 4.97
N GLY A 60 14.32 -20.16 3.96
CA GLY A 60 14.11 -18.71 3.98
C GLY A 60 12.65 -18.34 3.72
N GLY A 61 12.11 -17.43 4.54
CA GLY A 61 10.78 -16.86 4.38
C GLY A 61 10.78 -15.58 3.56
N SER A 62 9.78 -14.73 3.78
CA SER A 62 9.76 -13.37 3.26
C SER A 62 9.21 -12.41 4.31
N LEU A 63 9.79 -11.21 4.34
CA LEU A 63 9.33 -10.09 5.14
C LEU A 63 8.32 -9.29 4.31
N LEU A 64 7.06 -9.31 4.73
CA LEU A 64 6.00 -8.47 4.17
C LEU A 64 5.89 -7.18 5.00
N THR A 65 6.13 -6.05 4.37
CA THR A 65 5.88 -4.71 4.93
C THR A 65 4.68 -4.11 4.20
N VAL A 66 3.65 -3.69 4.96
CA VAL A 66 2.46 -3.03 4.41
C VAL A 66 2.37 -1.62 4.99
N ALA A 67 2.10 -0.63 4.14
CA ALA A 67 1.95 0.76 4.54
C ALA A 67 0.69 1.35 3.91
N PHE A 68 -0.04 2.13 4.72
CA PHE A 68 -1.20 2.89 4.26
C PHE A 68 -1.06 4.33 4.73
N GLN A 69 -1.21 5.27 3.80
CA GLN A 69 -1.50 6.65 4.14
C GLN A 69 -3.00 6.87 4.00
N ILE A 70 -3.66 7.23 5.10
CA ILE A 70 -5.13 7.43 5.14
C ILE A 70 -5.42 8.77 5.82
N LEU A 71 -6.13 9.63 5.11
CA LEU A 71 -6.62 10.89 5.66
C LEU A 71 -7.98 10.65 6.32
N VAL A 72 -7.99 10.64 7.66
CA VAL A 72 -9.23 10.45 8.45
C VAL A 72 -9.95 11.79 8.69
N ASP A 73 -9.18 12.87 8.82
CA ASP A 73 -9.70 14.23 9.02
C ASP A 73 -8.73 15.23 8.38
N SER A 74 -9.26 16.32 7.83
CA SER A 74 -8.49 17.42 7.26
C SER A 74 -7.87 18.35 8.31
N VAL A 75 -8.34 18.29 9.56
CA VAL A 75 -7.84 19.09 10.67
C VAL A 75 -6.71 18.32 11.38
N PRO A 76 -5.46 18.84 11.39
CA PRO A 76 -4.31 18.12 11.96
C PRO A 76 -4.44 17.77 13.45
N THR A 77 -5.26 18.51 14.19
CA THR A 77 -5.51 18.32 15.62
C THR A 77 -6.75 17.48 15.92
N ALA A 78 -7.45 16.99 14.89
CA ALA A 78 -8.60 16.12 15.09
C ALA A 78 -8.16 14.83 15.80
N LYS A 79 -8.95 14.42 16.78
CA LYS A 79 -8.69 13.17 17.50
C LYS A 79 -9.12 12.00 16.63
N LEU A 80 -8.27 10.99 16.53
CA LEU A 80 -8.65 9.72 15.93
C LEU A 80 -9.76 9.07 16.76
N SER A 81 -10.82 8.63 16.09
CA SER A 81 -11.88 7.86 16.74
C SER A 81 -11.45 6.40 16.91
N LEU A 82 -11.92 5.74 17.97
CA LEU A 82 -11.70 4.29 18.16
C LEU A 82 -12.25 3.47 16.97
N GLY A 83 -13.33 3.94 16.33
CA GLY A 83 -13.88 3.32 15.13
C GLY A 83 -12.94 3.40 13.93
N SER A 84 -12.30 4.56 13.72
CA SER A 84 -11.31 4.75 12.64
C SER A 84 -10.10 3.83 12.85
N VAL A 85 -9.61 3.70 14.09
CA VAL A 85 -8.51 2.79 14.43
C VAL A 85 -8.87 1.34 14.16
N ALA A 86 -10.07 0.90 14.56
CA ALA A 86 -10.55 -0.45 14.29
C ALA A 86 -10.65 -0.75 12.79
N THR A 87 -11.16 0.20 11.99
CA THR A 87 -11.23 0.05 10.53
C THR A 87 -9.85 -0.07 9.89
N VAL A 88 -8.87 0.76 10.29
CA VAL A 88 -7.50 0.69 9.77
C VAL A 88 -6.83 -0.64 10.15
N ASN A 89 -7.03 -1.10 11.39
CA ASN A 89 -6.49 -2.38 11.84
C ASN A 89 -7.05 -3.56 11.00
N ASN A 90 -8.37 -3.58 10.79
CA ASN A 90 -9.01 -4.59 9.95
C ASN A 90 -8.52 -4.53 8.50
N LEU A 91 -8.34 -3.33 7.94
CA LEU A 91 -7.80 -3.15 6.59
C LEU A 91 -6.38 -3.74 6.47
N ILE A 92 -5.51 -3.48 7.43
CA ILE A 92 -4.14 -4.02 7.46
C ILE A 92 -4.19 -5.56 7.57
N ALA A 93 -4.95 -6.09 8.53
CA ALA A 93 -5.07 -7.52 8.76
C ALA A 93 -5.57 -8.26 7.50
N CYS A 94 -6.69 -7.81 6.92
CA CYS A 94 -7.24 -8.40 5.71
C CYS A 94 -6.27 -8.28 4.53
N THR A 95 -5.55 -7.17 4.38
CA THR A 95 -4.58 -7.01 3.29
C THR A 95 -3.44 -8.01 3.43
N VAL A 96 -2.88 -8.16 4.63
CA VAL A 96 -1.82 -9.14 4.92
C VAL A 96 -2.30 -10.57 4.65
N GLU A 97 -3.50 -10.92 5.10
CA GLU A 97 -4.09 -12.24 4.86
C GLU A 97 -4.27 -12.52 3.37
N ARG A 98 -4.81 -11.57 2.60
CA ARG A 98 -5.00 -11.73 1.15
C ARG A 98 -3.69 -11.84 0.39
N ILE A 99 -2.66 -11.08 0.78
CA ILE A 99 -1.33 -11.19 0.19
C ILE A 99 -0.76 -12.58 0.48
N LYS A 100 -0.80 -13.03 1.74
CA LYS A 100 -0.35 -14.38 2.12
C LYS A 100 -1.09 -15.47 1.35
N ALA A 101 -2.42 -15.41 1.27
CA ALA A 101 -3.23 -16.38 0.53
C ALA A 101 -2.83 -16.43 -0.96
N SER A 102 -2.61 -15.27 -1.58
CA SER A 102 -2.20 -15.16 -2.99
C SER A 102 -0.82 -15.78 -3.25
N LEU A 103 0.07 -15.77 -2.25
CA LEU A 103 1.43 -16.31 -2.33
C LEU A 103 1.49 -17.81 -1.98
N SER A 104 0.59 -18.30 -1.12
CA SER A 104 0.57 -19.71 -0.69
C SER A 104 -0.06 -20.66 -1.71
N GLY A 105 -0.56 -20.16 -2.85
CA GLY A 105 -1.18 -21.00 -3.88
C GLY A 105 -2.52 -21.63 -3.48
N GLU A 106 -3.10 -21.21 -2.36
CA GLU A 106 -4.45 -21.63 -1.96
C GLU A 106 -5.46 -20.84 -2.81
N VAL A 107 -5.85 -21.46 -3.92
CA VAL A 107 -6.88 -20.95 -4.82
C VAL A 107 -8.19 -20.89 -4.04
N ALA A 108 -8.80 -19.70 -4.03
CA ALA A 108 -10.13 -19.45 -3.49
C ALA A 108 -11.21 -20.32 -4.14
#